data_AF-A0A2D8EUT3-F1
#
_entry.id   AF-A0A2D8EUT3-F1
#
_cell.length_a   1.000
_cell.length_b   1.000
_cell.length_c   1.000
_cell.angle_alpha   90.00
_cell.angle_beta   90.00
_cell.angle_gamma   90.00
#
_symmetry.space_group_name_H-M   'P 1'
#
loop_
_entity.id
_entity.type
_entity.pdbx_description
1 polymer ?
#
loop_
_entity_poly.entity_id
_entity_poly.type
_entity_poly.pdbx_seq_one_letter_code
_entity_poly.pdbx_strand_id
1 'polypeptide(L)'
;MNKAINNKYFETTDYSKFKKARGNRPVDEGHVKQLKKLIAAKDLYDPIRVNQNMEVIDGQHTLEARKQLDLKVPYIIINSNDPLDVARLNTGRRNWSLEHYLDHHCARQKRDYQICKNKMNQYGLNVGEAIVLLLKNATIWNRISTEFKTGEFKIPAGGIENIDRVGSQLMQLRKFFHGMDDTKRRLKRSFVYAYIVVDKHPKFEFTRFKKACASRSSWFLSGTSTKDYVIIIEKIYNSGLTPKKKIKLLDFFESKEYQEY
;
A
#
# COMPACT_ATOMS: atom_id res chain seq x y z
N MET A 1 0.28 14.41 -39.24
CA MET A 1 1.20 13.44 -39.87
C MET A 1 1.83 12.59 -38.79
N ASN A 2 1.79 11.26 -38.93
CA ASN A 2 2.44 10.35 -37.99
C ASN A 2 3.92 10.22 -38.37
N LYS A 3 4.84 10.43 -37.41
CA LYS A 3 6.27 10.14 -37.60
C LYS A 3 6.56 8.78 -36.97
N ALA A 4 7.22 7.89 -37.72
CA ALA A 4 7.71 6.64 -37.17
C ALA A 4 8.78 6.95 -36.11
N ILE A 5 8.57 6.45 -34.89
CA ILE A 5 9.57 6.49 -33.83
C ILE A 5 10.42 5.22 -33.96
N ASN A 6 11.74 5.36 -34.01
CA ASN A 6 12.70 4.25 -34.08
C ASN A 6 12.79 3.49 -32.74
N ASN A 7 11.70 2.84 -32.34
CA ASN A 7 11.80 1.76 -31.35
C ASN A 7 12.23 0.51 -32.10
N LYS A 8 13.38 -0.06 -31.72
CA LYS A 8 13.85 -1.30 -32.34
C LYS A 8 12.97 -2.45 -31.79
N TYR A 9 12.05 -2.94 -32.62
CA TYR A 9 11.28 -4.16 -32.37
C TYR A 9 12.12 -5.37 -32.77
N PHE A 10 12.11 -6.40 -31.93
CA PHE A 10 12.85 -7.63 -32.13
C PHE A 10 12.00 -8.82 -31.73
N GLU A 11 12.39 -10.02 -32.15
CA GLU A 11 11.81 -11.27 -31.67
C GLU A 11 12.91 -12.33 -31.45
N THR A 12 12.69 -13.24 -30.51
CA THR A 12 13.61 -14.36 -30.26
C THR A 12 12.88 -15.53 -29.61
N THR A 13 13.38 -16.75 -29.82
CA THR A 13 13.01 -17.96 -29.07
C THR A 13 14.02 -18.26 -27.94
N ASP A 14 15.14 -17.53 -27.90
CA ASP A 14 16.14 -17.68 -26.85
C ASP A 14 15.73 -16.88 -25.60
N TYR A 15 15.03 -17.55 -24.69
CA TYR A 15 14.60 -16.97 -23.42
C TYR A 15 15.75 -16.63 -22.46
N SER A 16 16.95 -17.22 -22.65
CA SER A 16 18.10 -17.03 -21.75
C SER A 16 18.67 -15.61 -21.80
N LYS A 17 18.35 -14.87 -22.87
CA LYS A 17 18.75 -13.47 -23.04
C LYS A 17 18.10 -12.54 -22.04
N PHE A 18 16.91 -12.88 -21.53
CA PHE A 18 16.13 -12.00 -20.68
C PHE A 18 16.54 -12.14 -19.20
N LYS A 19 16.90 -11.02 -18.60
CA LYS A 19 17.30 -10.93 -17.19
C LYS A 19 16.15 -10.39 -16.34
N LYS A 20 16.08 -10.82 -15.08
CA LYS A 20 15.12 -10.27 -14.13
C LYS A 20 15.66 -8.95 -13.58
N ALA A 21 14.94 -7.84 -13.79
CA ALA A 21 15.30 -6.58 -13.17
C ALA A 21 15.12 -6.66 -11.65
N ARG A 22 16.06 -6.06 -10.90
CA ARG A 22 15.98 -5.98 -9.44
C ARG A 22 14.69 -5.28 -9.02
N GLY A 23 13.98 -5.82 -8.04
CA GLY A 23 12.72 -5.26 -7.54
C GLY A 23 11.53 -5.39 -8.48
N ASN A 24 11.60 -6.23 -9.52
CA ASN A 24 10.39 -6.65 -10.24
C ASN A 24 9.48 -7.50 -9.35
N ARG A 25 8.18 -7.40 -9.61
CA ARG A 25 7.16 -8.19 -8.92
C ARG A 25 7.43 -9.69 -9.12
N PRO A 26 7.06 -10.56 -8.17
CA PRO A 26 7.02 -11.99 -8.44
C PRO A 26 6.09 -12.27 -9.63
N VAL A 27 6.36 -13.36 -10.34
CA VAL A 27 5.47 -13.83 -11.41
C VAL A 27 4.25 -14.46 -10.75
N ASP A 28 3.06 -13.96 -11.08
CA ASP A 28 1.78 -14.51 -10.65
C ASP A 28 1.33 -15.60 -11.62
N GLU A 29 1.34 -16.86 -11.16
CA GLU A 29 0.93 -18.02 -11.97
C GLU A 29 -0.53 -17.98 -12.42
N GLY A 30 -1.43 -17.36 -11.65
CA GLY A 30 -2.82 -17.17 -12.04
C GLY A 30 -2.92 -16.24 -13.24
N HIS A 31 -2.18 -15.12 -13.20
CA HIS A 31 -2.07 -14.18 -14.32
C HIS A 31 -1.42 -14.85 -15.53
N VAL A 32 -0.34 -15.62 -15.36
CA VAL A 32 0.31 -16.37 -16.45
C VAL A 32 -0.68 -17.32 -17.12
N LYS A 33 -1.46 -18.11 -16.35
CA LYS A 33 -2.49 -19.00 -16.89
C LYS A 33 -3.55 -18.25 -17.71
N GLN A 34 -3.97 -17.07 -17.25
CA GLN A 34 -4.91 -16.24 -17.98
C GLN A 34 -4.31 -15.73 -19.30
N LEU A 35 -3.07 -15.26 -19.29
CA LEU A 35 -2.36 -14.83 -20.51
C LEU A 35 -2.19 -15.97 -21.51
N LYS A 36 -1.87 -17.19 -21.05
CA LYS A 36 -1.77 -18.36 -21.93
C LYS A 36 -3.09 -18.61 -22.68
N LYS A 37 -4.23 -18.53 -21.98
CA LYS A 37 -5.56 -18.66 -22.62
C LYS A 37 -5.81 -17.56 -23.65
N LEU A 38 -5.46 -16.32 -23.34
CA LEU A 38 -5.63 -15.18 -24.26
C LEU A 38 -4.76 -15.33 -25.51
N ILE A 39 -3.48 -15.70 -25.35
CA ILE A 39 -2.55 -15.94 -26.44
C ILE A 39 -3.04 -17.09 -27.34
N ALA A 40 -3.50 -18.20 -26.73
CA ALA A 40 -4.03 -19.34 -27.48
C ALA A 40 -5.30 -19.00 -28.27
N ALA A 41 -6.17 -18.14 -27.72
CA ALA A 41 -7.38 -17.69 -28.41
C ALA A 41 -7.06 -16.72 -29.57
N LYS A 42 -6.15 -15.76 -29.34
CA LYS A 42 -5.65 -14.84 -30.36
C LYS A 42 -4.34 -14.19 -29.89
N ASP A 43 -3.23 -14.58 -30.49
CA ASP A 43 -1.95 -13.93 -30.20
C ASP A 43 -1.88 -12.55 -30.86
N LEU A 44 -1.96 -11.50 -30.06
CA LEU A 44 -1.83 -10.11 -30.51
C LEU A 44 -0.37 -9.68 -30.71
N TYR A 45 0.58 -10.56 -30.43
CA TYR A 45 2.00 -10.30 -30.60
C TYR A 45 2.52 -9.10 -29.79
N ASP A 46 1.90 -8.84 -28.63
CA ASP A 46 2.24 -7.71 -27.76
C ASP A 46 3.67 -7.84 -27.20
N PRO A 47 4.59 -6.90 -27.52
CA PRO A 47 5.99 -7.03 -27.14
C PRO A 47 6.24 -6.73 -25.66
N ILE A 48 7.15 -7.50 -25.06
CA ILE A 48 7.72 -7.14 -23.76
C ILE A 48 8.68 -5.95 -23.90
N ARG A 49 8.92 -5.23 -22.82
CA ARG A 49 9.86 -4.09 -22.81
C ARG A 49 11.08 -4.47 -22.00
N VAL A 50 12.27 -4.28 -22.59
CA VAL A 50 13.55 -4.56 -21.95
C VAL A 50 14.45 -3.34 -22.01
N ASN A 51 15.36 -3.18 -21.05
CA ASN A 51 16.41 -2.16 -21.15
C ASN A 51 17.59 -2.65 -22.01
N GLN A 52 18.63 -1.82 -22.14
CA GLN A 52 19.83 -2.13 -22.91
C GLN A 52 20.60 -3.37 -22.39
N ASN A 53 20.42 -3.74 -21.12
CA ASN A 53 21.04 -4.90 -20.49
C ASN A 53 20.19 -6.19 -20.63
N MET A 54 19.11 -6.15 -21.42
CA MET A 54 18.11 -7.20 -21.57
C MET A 54 17.36 -7.54 -20.28
N GLU A 55 17.32 -6.62 -19.31
CA GLU A 55 16.48 -6.77 -18.14
C GLU A 55 15.03 -6.45 -18.49
N VAL A 56 14.11 -7.33 -18.12
CA VAL A 56 12.68 -7.16 -18.38
C VAL A 56 12.13 -6.05 -17.51
N ILE A 57 11.69 -4.97 -18.13
CA ILE A 57 11.12 -3.79 -17.48
C ILE A 57 9.60 -3.91 -17.36
N ASP A 58 8.97 -4.47 -18.38
CA ASP A 58 7.53 -4.69 -18.44
C ASP A 58 7.23 -5.94 -19.28
N GLY A 59 6.15 -6.65 -18.95
CA GLY A 59 5.77 -7.89 -19.62
C GLY A 59 6.35 -9.18 -19.04
N GLN A 60 6.80 -9.19 -17.78
CA GLN A 60 7.34 -10.40 -17.13
C GLN A 60 6.40 -11.61 -17.17
N HIS A 61 5.08 -11.40 -17.02
CA HIS A 61 4.09 -12.47 -17.08
C HIS A 61 3.86 -12.94 -18.51
N THR A 62 3.92 -12.03 -19.49
CA THR A 62 3.86 -12.35 -20.92
C THR A 62 5.07 -13.17 -21.36
N LEU A 63 6.27 -12.81 -20.88
CA LEU A 63 7.49 -13.58 -21.10
C LEU A 63 7.35 -15.01 -20.58
N GLU A 64 6.90 -15.16 -19.32
CA GLU A 64 6.72 -16.50 -18.73
C GLU A 64 5.61 -17.30 -19.45
N ALA A 65 4.49 -16.67 -19.79
CA ALA A 65 3.41 -17.31 -20.53
C ALA A 65 3.87 -17.83 -21.90
N ARG A 66 4.60 -17.00 -22.67
CA ARG A 66 5.17 -17.41 -23.97
C ARG A 66 6.21 -18.50 -23.82
N LYS A 67 7.08 -18.41 -22.81
CA LYS A 67 8.08 -19.45 -22.50
C LYS A 67 7.44 -20.80 -22.20
N GLN A 68 6.36 -20.82 -21.41
CA GLN A 68 5.60 -22.05 -21.12
C GLN A 68 4.80 -22.61 -22.31
N LEU A 69 4.57 -21.80 -23.35
CA LEU A 69 3.91 -22.21 -24.60
C LEU A 69 4.90 -22.50 -25.73
N ASP A 70 6.20 -22.36 -25.46
CA ASP A 70 7.28 -22.44 -26.44
C ASP A 70 7.08 -21.52 -27.67
N LEU A 71 6.63 -20.28 -27.41
CA LEU A 71 6.37 -19.28 -28.43
C LEU A 71 7.47 -18.22 -28.49
N LYS A 72 7.76 -17.75 -29.71
CA LYS A 72 8.62 -16.60 -29.95
C LYS A 72 8.17 -15.38 -29.15
N VAL A 73 9.13 -14.63 -28.61
CA VAL A 73 8.90 -13.48 -27.74
C VAL A 73 9.22 -12.20 -28.50
N PRO A 74 8.20 -11.39 -28.88
CA PRO A 74 8.42 -10.04 -29.35
C PRO A 74 8.89 -9.14 -28.20
N TYR A 75 9.85 -8.27 -28.45
CA TYR A 75 10.35 -7.31 -27.47
C TYR A 75 10.79 -5.99 -28.08
N ILE A 76 10.77 -4.93 -27.28
CA ILE A 76 11.28 -3.60 -27.62
C ILE A 76 12.37 -3.23 -26.62
N ILE A 77 13.49 -2.73 -27.12
CA ILE A 77 14.54 -2.15 -26.27
C ILE A 77 14.20 -0.68 -26.00
N ILE A 78 14.00 -0.34 -24.73
CA ILE A 78 13.82 1.04 -24.29
C ILE A 78 15.16 1.65 -23.85
N ASN A 79 15.44 2.86 -24.30
CA ASN A 79 16.57 3.66 -23.81
C ASN A 79 16.23 4.21 -22.43
N SER A 80 16.35 3.36 -21.42
CA SER A 80 16.22 3.73 -20.02
C SER A 80 17.47 3.26 -19.30
N ASN A 81 18.25 4.23 -18.82
CA ASN A 81 19.45 4.00 -18.02
C ASN A 81 19.15 4.02 -16.51
N ASP A 82 17.96 4.48 -16.10
CA ASP A 82 17.57 4.56 -14.70
C ASP A 82 16.61 3.40 -14.33
N PRO A 83 17.02 2.48 -13.44
CA PRO A 83 16.13 1.46 -12.89
C PRO A 83 14.87 2.01 -12.18
N LEU A 84 14.78 3.30 -11.86
CA LEU A 84 13.58 3.99 -11.36
C LEU A 84 12.57 4.34 -12.47
N ASP A 85 12.99 4.37 -13.73
CA ASP A 85 12.09 4.57 -14.86
C ASP A 85 11.03 3.47 -14.94
N VAL A 86 11.36 2.25 -14.46
CA VAL A 86 10.39 1.16 -14.33
C VAL A 86 9.23 1.56 -13.43
N ALA A 87 9.52 2.13 -12.25
CA ALA A 87 8.50 2.60 -11.33
C ALA A 87 7.71 3.77 -11.95
N ARG A 88 8.40 4.72 -12.61
CA ARG A 88 7.78 5.89 -13.27
C ARG A 88 6.85 5.48 -14.42
N LEU A 89 7.28 4.58 -15.30
CA LEU A 89 6.49 4.00 -16.40
C LEU A 89 5.26 3.28 -15.85
N ASN A 90 5.39 2.61 -14.71
CA ASN A 90 4.28 1.94 -14.05
C ASN A 90 3.37 2.90 -13.27
N THR A 91 3.82 4.07 -12.79
CA THR A 91 2.97 5.04 -12.08
C THR A 91 1.77 5.48 -12.91
N GLY A 92 1.92 5.60 -14.24
CA GLY A 92 0.83 5.91 -15.16
C GLY A 92 -0.05 4.71 -15.55
N ARG A 93 0.41 3.47 -15.30
CA ARG A 93 -0.29 2.23 -15.66
C ARG A 93 -0.83 1.60 -14.39
N ARG A 94 -2.16 1.65 -14.18
CA ARG A 94 -2.92 1.28 -12.95
C ARG A 94 -2.65 -0.10 -12.29
N ASN A 95 -1.60 -0.83 -12.63
CA ASN A 95 -1.39 -2.23 -12.30
C ASN A 95 -0.53 -2.50 -11.05
N TRP A 96 0.09 -1.49 -10.44
CA TRP A 96 0.91 -1.67 -9.23
C TRP A 96 0.17 -1.20 -7.97
N SER A 97 0.08 -2.08 -6.95
CA SER A 97 -0.36 -1.72 -5.61
C SER A 97 0.77 -1.02 -4.86
N LEU A 98 0.44 -0.33 -3.75
CA LEU A 98 1.46 0.28 -2.87
C LEU A 98 2.44 -0.77 -2.32
N GLU A 99 2.00 -2.01 -2.10
CA GLU A 99 2.85 -3.12 -1.66
C GLU A 99 3.91 -3.47 -2.73
N HIS A 100 3.51 -3.51 -4.02
CA HIS A 100 4.46 -3.71 -5.11
C HIS A 100 5.52 -2.60 -5.16
N TYR A 101 5.12 -1.34 -4.99
CA TYR A 101 6.07 -0.22 -4.93
C TYR A 101 6.99 -0.30 -3.70
N LEU A 102 6.44 -0.67 -2.54
CA LEU A 102 7.22 -0.87 -1.31
C LEU A 102 8.31 -1.92 -1.53
N ASP A 103 7.95 -3.08 -2.07
CA ASP A 103 8.89 -4.18 -2.31
C ASP A 103 9.96 -3.79 -3.34
N HIS A 104 9.57 -3.09 -4.40
CA HIS A 104 10.48 -2.61 -5.43
C HIS A 104 11.54 -1.64 -4.90
N HIS A 105 11.14 -0.69 -4.05
CA HIS A 105 12.05 0.28 -3.42
C HIS A 105 12.86 -0.35 -2.29
N CYS A 106 12.31 -1.32 -1.56
CA CYS A 106 13.06 -2.13 -0.58
C CYS A 106 14.16 -2.96 -1.25
N ALA A 107 13.85 -3.59 -2.39
CA ALA A 107 14.83 -4.35 -3.16
C ALA A 107 16.00 -3.47 -3.60
N ARG A 108 15.76 -2.17 -3.83
CA ARG A 108 16.78 -1.15 -4.15
C ARG A 108 17.47 -0.54 -2.93
N GLN A 109 17.30 -1.12 -1.74
CA GLN A 109 17.95 -0.68 -0.50
C GLN A 109 17.59 0.76 -0.08
N LYS A 110 16.41 1.27 -0.47
CA LYS A 110 15.93 2.56 0.07
C LYS A 110 15.52 2.39 1.53
N ARG A 111 16.29 3.01 2.44
CA ARG A 111 16.13 2.87 3.90
C ARG A 111 14.72 3.22 4.39
N ASP A 112 14.15 4.36 3.96
CA ASP A 112 12.80 4.79 4.38
C ASP A 112 11.73 3.74 4.06
N TYR A 113 11.84 3.08 2.91
CA TYR A 113 10.94 2.01 2.49
C TYR A 113 11.15 0.74 3.31
N GLN A 114 12.39 0.37 3.61
CA GLN A 114 12.69 -0.77 4.48
C GLN A 114 12.12 -0.55 5.89
N ILE A 115 12.26 0.66 6.44
CA ILE A 115 11.64 1.05 7.72
C ILE A 115 10.12 0.92 7.63
N CYS A 116 9.50 1.44 6.57
CA CYS A 116 8.06 1.32 6.34
C CYS A 116 7.61 -0.15 6.31
N LYS A 117 8.30 -1.02 5.57
CA LYS A 117 8.02 -2.45 5.51
C LYS A 117 8.14 -3.13 6.88
N ASN A 118 9.18 -2.79 7.64
CA ASN A 118 9.40 -3.34 8.97
C ASN A 118 8.29 -2.93 9.94
N LYS A 119 7.94 -1.64 10.00
CA LYS A 119 6.88 -1.13 10.88
C LYS A 119 5.49 -1.65 10.48
N MET A 120 5.23 -1.76 9.18
CA MET A 120 4.00 -2.39 8.65
C MET A 120 3.85 -3.82 9.18
N ASN A 121 4.90 -4.63 9.08
CA ASN A 121 4.88 -6.02 9.55
C ASN A 121 4.82 -6.10 11.08
N GLN A 122 5.56 -5.24 11.78
CA GLN A 122 5.63 -5.20 13.25
C GLN A 122 4.25 -4.97 13.87
N TYR A 123 3.48 -4.02 13.34
CA TYR A 123 2.19 -3.62 13.90
C TYR A 123 0.96 -4.21 13.19
N GLY A 124 1.17 -5.04 12.16
CA GLY A 124 0.07 -5.63 11.40
C GLY A 124 -0.75 -4.60 10.60
N LEU A 125 -0.08 -3.56 10.10
CA LEU A 125 -0.70 -2.49 9.32
C LEU A 125 -0.71 -2.86 7.83
N ASN A 126 -1.53 -2.18 7.04
CA ASN A 126 -1.30 -2.11 5.59
C ASN A 126 -0.28 -1.00 5.25
N VAL A 127 0.23 -1.03 4.01
CA VAL A 127 1.24 -0.05 3.55
C VAL A 127 0.74 1.38 3.70
N GLY A 128 -0.55 1.60 3.45
CA GLY A 128 -1.11 2.94 3.51
C GLY A 128 -1.14 3.53 4.93
N GLU A 129 -1.56 2.72 5.91
CA GLU A 129 -1.56 3.09 7.32
C GLU A 129 -0.14 3.35 7.83
N ALA A 130 0.82 2.49 7.45
CA ALA A 130 2.22 2.68 7.82
C ALA A 130 2.79 4.00 7.26
N ILE A 131 2.51 4.33 5.99
CA ILE A 131 2.90 5.62 5.39
C ILE A 131 2.31 6.79 6.17
N VAL A 132 1.00 6.76 6.44
CA VAL A 132 0.30 7.87 7.12
C VAL A 132 0.87 8.11 8.52
N LEU A 133 1.10 7.04 9.28
CA LEU A 133 1.69 7.13 10.62
C LEU A 133 3.14 7.62 10.58
N LEU A 134 3.96 7.12 9.65
CA LEU A 134 5.35 7.58 9.50
C LEU A 134 5.43 9.06 9.10
N LEU A 135 4.47 9.55 8.31
CA LEU A 135 4.40 10.96 7.92
C LEU A 135 3.65 11.83 8.94
N LYS A 136 3.20 11.24 10.07
CA LYS A 136 2.37 11.92 11.09
C LYS A 136 1.08 12.54 10.53
N ASN A 137 0.58 12.00 9.42
CA ASN A 137 -0.66 12.43 8.77
C ASN A 137 -1.86 11.63 9.29
N ALA A 138 -3.06 11.96 8.79
CA ALA A 138 -4.28 11.19 9.03
C ALA A 138 -4.81 10.46 7.78
N THR A 139 -4.41 10.90 6.58
CA THR A 139 -4.88 10.35 5.30
C THR A 139 -3.75 10.32 4.27
N ILE A 140 -3.92 9.51 3.22
CA ILE A 140 -3.01 9.52 2.06
C ILE A 140 -3.54 10.49 1.02
N TRP A 141 -2.78 11.54 0.79
CA TRP A 141 -3.05 12.52 -0.25
C TRP A 141 -2.44 12.05 -1.57
N ASN A 142 -2.96 12.54 -2.70
CA ASN A 142 -2.43 12.19 -4.03
C ASN A 142 -0.93 12.45 -4.13
N ARG A 143 -0.45 13.56 -3.55
CA ARG A 143 0.98 13.89 -3.48
C ARG A 143 1.80 12.80 -2.76
N ILE A 144 1.38 12.40 -1.56
CA ILE A 144 2.07 11.35 -0.77
C ILE A 144 2.09 10.02 -1.55
N SER A 145 0.97 9.66 -2.17
CA SER A 145 0.90 8.48 -3.03
C SER A 145 1.89 8.58 -4.20
N THR A 146 1.99 9.74 -4.86
CA THR A 146 2.94 9.95 -5.95
C THR A 146 4.38 9.84 -5.47
N GLU A 147 4.76 10.56 -4.42
CA GLU A 147 6.11 10.53 -3.83
C GLU A 147 6.51 9.10 -3.42
N PHE A 148 5.59 8.32 -2.86
CA PHE A 148 5.83 6.92 -2.52
C PHE A 148 6.05 6.03 -3.76
N LYS A 149 5.30 6.27 -4.83
CA LYS A 149 5.44 5.50 -6.07
C LYS A 149 6.74 5.85 -6.81
N THR A 150 7.08 7.14 -6.87
CA THR A 150 8.29 7.65 -7.55
C THR A 150 9.58 7.38 -6.79
N GLY A 151 9.50 6.92 -5.54
CA GLY A 151 10.69 6.62 -4.76
C GLY A 151 11.20 7.78 -3.91
N GLU A 152 10.40 8.83 -3.75
CA GLU A 152 10.71 10.10 -3.09
C GLU A 152 10.20 10.18 -1.64
N PHE A 153 9.42 9.18 -1.19
CA PHE A 153 9.03 9.05 0.22
C PHE A 153 10.22 9.16 1.18
N LYS A 154 10.07 10.03 2.18
CA LYS A 154 11.01 10.32 3.25
C LYS A 154 10.29 10.35 4.58
N ILE A 155 10.86 9.70 5.60
CA ILE A 155 10.29 9.73 6.95
C ILE A 155 10.77 11.02 7.64
N PRO A 156 9.86 11.92 8.07
CA PRO A 156 10.23 13.10 8.82
C PRO A 156 10.70 12.76 10.25
N ALA A 157 11.37 13.71 10.90
CA ALA A 157 11.70 13.61 12.33
C ALA A 157 10.42 13.38 13.17
N GLY A 158 10.49 12.49 14.16
CA GLY A 158 9.34 12.09 14.96
C GLY A 158 8.41 11.07 14.29
N GLY A 159 8.66 10.71 13.01
CA GLY A 159 7.81 9.79 12.26
C GLY A 159 7.87 8.35 12.78
N ILE A 160 9.07 7.89 13.15
CA ILE A 160 9.29 6.55 13.71
C ILE A 160 8.64 6.45 15.09
N GLU A 161 8.83 7.47 15.92
CA GLU A 161 8.26 7.58 17.25
C GLU A 161 6.72 7.60 17.18
N ASN A 162 6.15 8.30 16.20
CA ASN A 162 4.71 8.37 16.02
C ASN A 162 4.11 7.01 15.63
N ILE A 163 4.68 6.31 14.63
CA ILE A 163 4.20 4.98 14.27
C ILE A 163 4.40 3.98 15.41
N ASP A 164 5.47 4.10 16.20
CA ASP A 164 5.71 3.22 17.34
C ASP A 164 4.71 3.44 18.47
N ARG A 165 4.39 4.70 18.78
CA ARG A 165 3.35 5.06 19.76
C ARG A 165 1.98 4.53 19.32
N VAL A 166 1.54 4.91 18.12
CA VAL A 166 0.18 4.57 17.63
C VAL A 166 0.06 3.07 17.33
N GLY A 167 1.07 2.46 16.72
CA GLY A 167 1.12 1.03 16.44
C GLY A 167 1.04 0.19 17.72
N SER A 168 1.77 0.57 18.76
CA SER A 168 1.73 -0.11 20.07
C SER A 168 0.35 0.02 20.75
N GLN A 169 -0.32 1.16 20.59
CA GLN A 169 -1.69 1.35 21.09
C GLN A 169 -2.69 0.45 20.34
N LEU A 170 -2.61 0.39 19.02
CA LEU A 170 -3.44 -0.49 18.18
C LEU A 170 -3.24 -1.98 18.55
N MET A 171 -2.00 -2.41 18.79
CA MET A 171 -1.73 -3.77 19.27
C MET A 171 -2.39 -4.07 20.62
N GLN A 172 -2.36 -3.12 21.56
CA GLN A 172 -3.02 -3.27 22.85
C GLN A 172 -4.55 -3.31 22.75
N LEU A 173 -5.10 -2.62 21.74
CA LEU A 173 -6.53 -2.64 21.45
C LEU A 173 -6.96 -3.94 20.76
N ARG A 174 -6.06 -4.61 20.03
CA ARG A 174 -6.36 -5.82 19.24
C ARG A 174 -7.10 -6.91 20.01
N LYS A 175 -6.80 -7.09 21.30
CA LYS A 175 -7.50 -8.08 22.14
C LYS A 175 -9.03 -7.85 22.24
N PHE A 176 -9.49 -6.62 22.03
CA PHE A 176 -10.91 -6.25 22.03
C PHE A 176 -11.62 -6.55 20.70
N PHE A 177 -10.86 -6.90 19.67
CA PHE A 177 -11.34 -7.19 18.31
C PHE A 177 -11.25 -8.69 17.97
N HIS A 178 -11.08 -9.57 18.98
CA HIS A 178 -11.07 -11.01 18.76
C HIS A 178 -12.38 -11.44 18.06
N GLY A 179 -12.25 -12.09 16.89
CA GLY A 179 -13.39 -12.45 16.03
C GLY A 179 -13.81 -11.38 15.01
N MET A 180 -13.13 -10.22 14.94
CA MET A 180 -13.41 -9.13 13.99
C MET A 180 -12.29 -8.88 12.96
N ASP A 181 -11.27 -9.75 12.93
CA ASP A 181 -10.08 -9.66 12.09
C ASP A 181 -10.42 -9.92 10.60
N ASP A 182 -10.03 -9.01 9.69
CA ASP A 182 -10.28 -9.06 8.23
C ASP A 182 -9.50 -10.21 7.55
N THR A 183 -8.33 -10.48 8.11
CA THR A 183 -7.51 -11.69 7.98
C THR A 183 -6.91 -11.92 9.38
N LYS A 184 -6.57 -13.15 9.77
CA LYS A 184 -6.07 -13.57 11.12
C LYS A 184 -4.97 -12.71 11.79
N ARG A 185 -4.50 -11.62 11.16
CA ARG A 185 -3.39 -10.76 11.59
C ARG A 185 -3.65 -9.24 11.56
N ARG A 186 -4.74 -8.72 10.97
CA ARG A 186 -4.90 -7.26 10.77
C ARG A 186 -6.25 -6.73 11.26
N LEU A 187 -6.21 -5.59 11.96
CA LEU A 187 -7.40 -4.81 12.29
C LEU A 187 -8.04 -4.28 11.01
N LYS A 188 -9.37 -4.09 11.03
CA LYS A 188 -10.09 -3.50 9.89
C LYS A 188 -9.53 -2.13 9.55
N ARG A 189 -9.24 -1.90 8.26
CA ARG A 189 -8.69 -0.64 7.76
C ARG A 189 -9.51 0.58 8.20
N SER A 190 -10.84 0.50 8.11
CA SER A 190 -11.74 1.58 8.51
C SER A 190 -11.63 1.91 10.00
N PHE A 191 -11.41 0.92 10.87
CA PHE A 191 -11.13 1.14 12.28
C PHE A 191 -9.77 1.81 12.50
N VAL A 192 -8.71 1.36 11.81
CA VAL A 192 -7.37 1.94 11.96
C VAL A 192 -7.39 3.43 11.59
N TYR A 193 -8.01 3.80 10.46
CA TYR A 193 -8.14 5.21 10.08
C TYR A 193 -8.98 6.02 11.08
N ALA A 194 -10.06 5.44 11.61
CA ALA A 194 -10.85 6.11 12.65
C ALA A 194 -9.99 6.37 13.89
N TYR A 195 -9.20 5.39 14.32
CA TYR A 195 -8.28 5.52 15.45
C TYR A 195 -7.22 6.61 15.21
N ILE A 196 -6.61 6.65 14.02
CA ILE A 196 -5.61 7.67 13.67
C ILE A 196 -6.21 9.07 13.77
N VAL A 197 -7.45 9.26 13.33
CA VAL A 197 -8.12 10.56 13.43
C VAL A 197 -8.40 10.93 14.89
N VAL A 198 -9.03 10.05 15.67
CA VAL A 198 -9.40 10.38 17.06
C VAL A 198 -8.19 10.58 17.96
N ASP A 199 -7.08 9.88 17.71
CA ASP A 199 -5.82 10.02 18.46
C ASP A 199 -5.20 11.43 18.31
N LYS A 200 -5.52 12.14 17.23
CA LYS A 200 -5.12 13.55 17.03
C LYS A 200 -5.97 14.55 17.81
N HIS A 201 -7.12 14.15 18.34
CA HIS A 201 -7.98 15.07 19.08
C HIS A 201 -7.29 15.49 20.40
N PRO A 202 -7.14 16.78 20.71
CA PRO A 202 -6.28 17.26 21.81
C PRO A 202 -6.74 16.83 23.22
N LYS A 203 -8.01 16.43 23.35
CA LYS A 203 -8.60 15.91 24.61
C LYS A 203 -8.76 14.38 24.63
N PHE A 204 -8.25 13.68 23.62
CA PHE A 204 -8.33 12.23 23.53
C PHE A 204 -7.17 11.59 24.29
N GLU A 205 -7.49 10.69 25.22
CA GLU A 205 -6.52 10.01 26.07
C GLU A 205 -6.61 8.50 25.87
N PHE A 206 -5.54 7.89 25.35
CA PHE A 206 -5.52 6.45 25.05
C PHE A 206 -5.80 5.58 26.28
N THR A 207 -5.21 5.91 27.44
CA THR A 207 -5.37 5.15 28.68
C THR A 207 -6.84 5.07 29.11
N ARG A 208 -7.56 6.19 28.98
CA ARG A 208 -9.00 6.29 29.24
C ARG A 208 -9.80 5.48 28.23
N PHE A 209 -9.50 5.64 26.93
CA PHE A 209 -10.18 4.89 25.88
C PHE A 209 -10.02 3.37 26.07
N LYS A 210 -8.79 2.90 26.32
CA LYS A 210 -8.48 1.49 26.59
C LYS A 210 -9.27 0.94 27.78
N LYS A 211 -9.43 1.71 28.86
CA LYS A 211 -10.24 1.32 30.02
C LYS A 211 -11.72 1.20 29.67
N ALA A 212 -12.25 2.14 28.88
CA ALA A 212 -13.64 2.08 28.42
C ALA A 212 -13.91 0.87 27.51
N CYS A 213 -12.98 0.53 26.61
CA CYS A 213 -13.07 -0.63 25.73
C CYS A 213 -13.21 -1.96 26.46
N ALA A 214 -12.61 -2.11 27.65
CA ALA A 214 -12.66 -3.37 28.41
C ALA A 214 -14.07 -3.85 28.78
N SER A 215 -15.04 -2.94 28.79
CA SER A 215 -16.45 -3.23 29.16
C SER A 215 -17.43 -3.12 27.99
N ARG A 216 -16.98 -2.62 26.82
CA ARG A 216 -17.86 -2.20 25.71
C ARG A 216 -17.31 -2.58 24.33
N SER A 217 -16.35 -3.50 24.27
CA SER A 217 -15.69 -3.89 23.02
C SER A 217 -16.62 -4.53 21.99
N SER A 218 -17.73 -5.15 22.41
CA SER A 218 -18.71 -5.74 21.49
C SER A 218 -19.33 -4.74 20.52
N TRP A 219 -19.34 -3.44 20.86
CA TRP A 219 -19.90 -2.40 20.00
C TRP A 219 -19.09 -2.18 18.72
N PHE A 220 -17.83 -2.60 18.67
CA PHE A 220 -17.04 -2.53 17.44
C PHE A 220 -17.58 -3.45 16.33
N LEU A 221 -18.40 -4.46 16.66
CA LEU A 221 -19.00 -5.38 15.69
C LEU A 221 -19.94 -4.67 14.70
N SER A 222 -20.58 -3.58 15.10
CA SER A 222 -21.53 -2.84 14.25
C SER A 222 -20.85 -1.86 13.30
N GLY A 223 -19.53 -1.66 13.37
CA GLY A 223 -18.83 -0.69 12.54
C GLY A 223 -18.53 -1.22 11.14
N THR A 224 -18.89 -0.46 10.11
CA THR A 224 -18.62 -0.82 8.71
C THR A 224 -17.74 0.21 8.00
N SER A 225 -17.89 1.49 8.34
CA SER A 225 -17.14 2.61 7.76
C SER A 225 -16.23 3.30 8.78
N THR A 226 -15.28 4.13 8.30
CA THR A 226 -14.45 4.97 9.19
C THR A 226 -15.33 5.87 10.07
N LYS A 227 -16.38 6.47 9.51
CA LYS A 227 -17.34 7.30 10.25
C LYS A 227 -18.06 6.49 11.33
N ASP A 228 -18.49 5.27 11.04
CA ASP A 228 -19.15 4.41 12.03
C ASP A 228 -18.21 4.11 13.20
N TYR A 229 -16.95 3.81 12.91
CA TYR A 229 -15.96 3.57 13.95
C TYR A 229 -15.68 4.83 14.78
N VAL A 230 -15.65 6.02 14.18
CA VAL A 230 -15.56 7.28 14.96
C VAL A 230 -16.76 7.42 15.91
N ILE A 231 -17.98 7.15 15.44
CA ILE A 231 -19.20 7.19 16.25
C ILE A 231 -19.12 6.18 17.41
N ILE A 232 -18.68 4.95 17.13
CA ILE A 232 -18.54 3.90 18.13
C ILE A 232 -17.48 4.29 19.17
N ILE A 233 -16.33 4.79 18.73
CA ILE A 233 -15.26 5.28 19.60
C ILE A 233 -15.79 6.40 20.50
N GLU A 234 -16.51 7.38 19.96
CA GLU A 234 -17.12 8.46 20.73
C GLU A 234 -18.06 7.92 21.80
N LYS A 235 -18.98 7.03 21.43
CA LYS A 235 -19.94 6.42 22.36
C LYS A 235 -19.24 5.67 23.49
N ILE A 236 -18.20 4.90 23.18
CA ILE A 236 -17.40 4.16 24.18
C ILE A 236 -16.67 5.14 25.09
N TYR A 237 -15.95 6.11 24.51
CA TYR A 237 -15.14 7.09 25.24
C TYR A 237 -15.99 7.98 26.15
N ASN A 238 -17.19 8.34 25.69
CA ASN A 238 -18.10 9.22 26.42
C ASN A 238 -19.02 8.52 27.43
N SER A 239 -18.96 7.18 27.50
CA SER A 239 -19.87 6.42 28.35
C SER A 239 -19.63 6.68 29.84
N GLY A 240 -20.71 6.93 30.59
CA GLY A 240 -20.65 7.19 32.03
C GLY A 240 -20.08 8.56 32.42
N LEU A 241 -19.94 9.49 31.47
CA LEU A 241 -19.41 10.82 31.74
C LEU A 241 -20.50 11.88 31.88
N THR A 242 -20.19 12.89 32.70
CA THR A 242 -20.94 14.15 32.72
C THR A 242 -20.74 14.92 31.41
N PRO A 243 -21.73 15.74 30.99
CA PRO A 243 -21.65 16.49 29.72
C PRO A 243 -20.36 17.30 29.54
N LYS A 244 -19.86 17.93 30.61
CA LYS A 244 -18.62 18.73 30.59
C LYS A 244 -17.35 17.93 30.24
N LYS A 245 -17.35 16.61 30.47
CA LYS A 245 -16.19 15.73 30.25
C LYS A 245 -16.26 14.96 28.92
N LYS A 246 -17.37 15.09 28.19
CA LYS A 246 -17.55 14.45 26.88
C LYS A 246 -16.80 15.23 25.81
N ILE A 247 -16.31 14.52 24.80
CA ILE A 247 -15.67 15.10 23.62
C ILE A 247 -16.49 14.73 22.38
N LYS A 248 -16.45 15.57 21.35
CA LYS A 248 -17.22 15.37 20.11
C LYS A 248 -16.27 14.93 18.99
N LEU A 249 -16.00 13.64 18.93
CA LEU A 249 -15.09 13.05 17.96
C LEU A 249 -15.72 13.00 16.55
N LEU A 250 -17.05 12.85 16.46
CA LEU A 250 -17.74 12.92 15.18
C LEU A 250 -17.62 14.32 14.56
N ASP A 251 -17.90 15.36 15.33
CA ASP A 251 -17.75 16.76 14.87
C ASP A 251 -16.32 17.01 14.39
N PHE A 252 -15.32 16.59 15.15
CA PHE A 252 -13.89 16.71 14.80
C PHE A 252 -13.51 15.95 13.50
N PHE A 253 -14.13 14.79 13.26
CA PHE A 253 -13.94 14.03 12.03
C PHE A 253 -14.61 14.71 10.82
N GLU A 254 -15.83 15.22 10.99
CA GLU A 254 -16.60 15.85 9.91
C GLU A 254 -16.05 17.23 9.54
N SER A 255 -15.60 18.01 10.52
CA SER A 255 -14.97 19.32 10.31
C SER A 255 -13.56 19.22 9.72
N LYS A 256 -12.93 18.04 9.79
CA LYS A 256 -11.55 17.78 9.37
C LYS A 256 -10.48 18.57 10.16
N GLU A 257 -10.82 19.05 11.35
CA GLU A 257 -9.88 19.73 12.27
C GLU A 257 -8.62 18.88 12.55
N TYR A 258 -8.73 17.55 12.49
CA TYR A 258 -7.59 16.63 12.63
C TYR A 258 -6.47 16.83 11.62
N GLN A 259 -6.68 17.60 10.55
CA GLN A 259 -5.64 17.92 9.55
C GLN A 259 -4.69 19.04 10.03
N GLU A 260 -5.07 19.77 11.07
CA GLU A 260 -4.28 20.87 11.65
C GLU A 260 -3.29 20.37 12.73
N TYR A 261 -3.41 19.10 13.14
CA TYR A 261 -2.57 18.40 14.13
C TYR A 261 -1.77 17.28 13.46
#